data_AF-G1K0L4-F1
#
_entry.id   AF-G1K0L4-F1
#
_cell.length_a   1.000
_cell.length_b   1.000
_cell.length_c   1.000
_cell.angle_alpha   90.00
_cell.angle_beta   90.00
_cell.angle_gamma   90.00
#
_symmetry.space_group_name_H-M   'P 1'
#
loop_
_entity.id
_entity.type
_entity.pdbx_description
1 polymer ?
#
loop_
_entity_poly.entity_id
_entity_poly.type
_entity_poly.pdbx_seq_one_letter_code
_entity_poly.pdbx_strand_id
1 'polypeptide(L)'
;NVLSKMDLLSKSARSKIDCYLDPDPHTLIGEVESNSRWNRKYRKLTESIGKIIDDYSLVRFIPLNLKNEENLADLQLTIDNIIQYGEEADVKMRDFDYPDPDNENVD
;
A
#
# COMPACT_ATOMS: atom_id res chain seq x y z
N ASN A 1 -2.37 4.03 2.65
CA ASN A 1 -3.09 4.62 3.81
C ASN A 1 -2.31 5.85 4.30
N VAL A 2 -2.97 6.93 4.72
CA VAL A 2 -2.30 8.18 5.16
C VAL A 2 -2.60 8.47 6.63
N LEU A 3 -1.57 8.72 7.42
CA LEU A 3 -1.68 9.15 8.81
C LEU A 3 -1.55 10.67 8.90
N SER A 4 -2.68 11.36 8.99
CA SER A 4 -2.72 12.83 9.12
C SER A 4 -2.35 13.33 10.52
N LYS A 5 -1.88 14.58 10.59
CA LYS A 5 -1.65 15.35 11.84
C LYS A 5 -0.50 14.84 12.72
N MET A 6 0.55 14.29 12.10
CA MET A 6 1.76 13.86 12.82
C MET A 6 2.51 15.03 13.50
N ASP A 7 2.21 16.27 13.11
CA ASP A 7 2.74 17.52 13.65
C ASP A 7 2.29 17.83 15.10
N LEU A 8 1.18 17.22 15.55
CA LEU A 8 0.62 17.40 16.90
C LEU A 8 1.16 16.40 17.92
N LEU A 9 1.88 15.37 17.49
CA LEU A 9 2.37 14.32 18.37
C LEU A 9 3.62 14.75 19.14
N SER A 10 3.66 14.39 20.42
CA SER A 10 4.87 14.49 21.24
C SER A 10 5.95 13.51 20.73
N LYS A 11 7.23 13.78 21.05
CA LYS A 11 8.35 12.93 20.62
C LYS A 11 8.20 11.46 21.05
N SER A 12 7.61 11.21 22.23
CA SER A 12 7.35 9.85 22.73
C SER A 12 6.19 9.16 22.01
N ALA A 13 5.17 9.90 21.58
CA ALA A 13 4.06 9.36 20.80
C ALA A 13 4.47 9.08 19.34
N ARG A 14 5.34 9.92 18.75
CA ARG A 14 5.95 9.67 17.44
C ARG A 14 6.70 8.34 17.41
N SER A 15 7.60 8.11 18.37
CA SER A 15 8.37 6.87 18.44
C SER A 15 7.51 5.60 18.55
N LYS A 16 6.33 5.68 19.18
CA LYS A 16 5.39 4.53 19.22
C LYS A 16 4.67 4.34 17.89
N ILE A 17 4.38 5.42 17.18
CA ILE A 17 3.73 5.39 15.87
C ILE A 17 4.69 4.96 14.77
N ASP A 18 5.99 5.26 14.92
CA ASP A 18 7.04 4.82 14.00
C ASP A 18 7.06 3.28 13.85
N CYS A 19 6.81 2.53 14.93
CA CYS A 19 6.66 1.06 14.87
C CYS A 19 5.47 0.58 14.01
N TYR A 20 4.51 1.45 13.73
CA TYR A 20 3.34 1.16 12.87
C TYR A 20 3.47 1.77 11.46
N LEU A 21 4.47 2.62 11.21
CA LEU A 21 4.74 3.17 9.88
C LEU A 21 5.39 2.14 8.97
N ASP A 22 6.31 1.35 9.52
CA ASP A 22 6.93 0.21 8.86
C ASP A 22 6.83 -1.02 9.78
N PRO A 23 5.67 -1.71 9.77
CA PRO A 23 5.46 -2.83 10.66
C PRO A 23 6.37 -3.99 10.24
N ASP A 24 7.47 -4.21 10.96
CA ASP A 24 8.24 -5.45 10.83
C ASP A 24 7.38 -6.61 11.38
N PRO A 25 6.95 -7.55 10.51
CA PRO A 25 6.12 -8.67 10.94
C PRO A 25 6.81 -9.51 12.01
N HIS A 26 8.14 -9.62 11.99
CA HIS A 26 8.89 -10.37 12.98
C HIS A 26 8.86 -9.73 14.37
N THR A 27 8.98 -8.40 14.43
CA THR A 27 8.84 -7.64 15.68
C THR A 27 7.42 -7.75 16.25
N LEU A 28 6.38 -7.65 15.40
CA LEU A 28 4.99 -7.80 15.82
C LEU A 28 4.67 -9.21 16.33
N ILE A 29 5.18 -10.24 15.66
CA ILE A 29 5.03 -11.64 16.11
C ILE A 29 5.71 -11.83 17.48
N GLY A 30 6.91 -11.27 17.66
CA GLY A 30 7.65 -11.33 18.92
C GLY A 30 6.91 -10.71 20.11
N GLU A 31 6.27 -9.54 19.92
CA GLU A 31 5.44 -8.91 20.96
C GLU A 31 4.17 -9.72 21.28
N VAL A 32 3.52 -10.27 20.26
CA VAL A 32 2.30 -11.09 20.40
C VAL A 32 2.60 -12.42 21.10
N GLU A 33 3.78 -12.99 20.94
CA GLU A 33 4.16 -14.26 21.59
C GLU A 33 4.26 -14.21 23.13
N SER A 34 4.16 -13.01 23.73
CA SER A 34 4.54 -12.79 25.12
C SER A 34 3.65 -13.43 26.20
N ASN A 35 2.42 -13.93 25.98
CA ASN A 35 1.67 -14.54 27.12
C ASN A 35 0.45 -15.47 26.88
N SER A 36 0.18 -16.03 25.70
CA SER A 36 -1.05 -16.84 25.51
C SER A 36 -0.81 -18.25 24.94
N ARG A 37 -1.45 -19.27 25.55
CA ARG A 37 -1.56 -20.65 25.01
C ARG A 37 -2.13 -20.67 23.59
N TRP A 38 -2.93 -19.66 23.24
CA TRP A 38 -3.50 -19.47 21.91
C TRP A 38 -2.40 -19.22 20.85
N ASN A 39 -1.45 -18.31 21.13
CA ASN A 39 -0.41 -17.93 20.16
C ASN A 39 0.54 -19.08 19.85
N ARG A 40 0.84 -19.94 20.82
CA ARG A 40 1.65 -21.14 20.59
C ARG A 40 0.99 -22.11 19.60
N LYS A 41 -0.34 -22.20 19.59
CA LYS A 41 -1.09 -23.08 18.69
C LYS A 41 -1.19 -22.52 17.27
N TYR A 42 -1.27 -21.20 17.12
CA TYR A 42 -1.48 -20.53 15.84
C TYR A 42 -0.25 -19.81 15.28
N ARG A 43 0.95 -20.05 15.86
CA ARG A 43 2.22 -19.42 15.44
C ARG A 43 2.45 -19.45 13.93
N LYS A 44 2.30 -20.62 13.30
CA LYS A 44 2.46 -20.77 11.84
C LYS A 44 1.44 -19.95 11.04
N LEU A 45 0.22 -19.78 11.54
CA LEU A 45 -0.80 -18.98 10.87
C LEU A 45 -0.46 -17.48 10.99
N THR A 46 -0.09 -17.02 12.18
CA THR A 46 0.33 -15.64 12.41
C THR A 46 1.56 -15.27 11.58
N GLU A 47 2.52 -16.18 11.44
CA GLU A 47 3.70 -16.03 10.58
C GLU A 47 3.32 -15.91 9.10
N SER A 48 2.45 -16.80 8.59
CA SER A 48 1.96 -16.72 7.21
C SER A 48 1.19 -15.44 6.93
N ILE A 49 0.38 -14.96 7.89
CA ILE A 49 -0.34 -13.68 7.77
C ILE A 49 0.64 -12.51 7.75
N GLY A 50 1.64 -12.50 8.65
CA GLY A 50 2.70 -11.49 8.66
C GLY A 50 3.45 -11.44 7.33
N LYS A 51 3.78 -12.61 6.77
CA LYS A 51 4.42 -12.71 5.46
C LYS A 51 3.57 -12.15 4.33
N ILE A 52 2.27 -12.43 4.29
CA ILE A 52 1.37 -11.87 3.27
C ILE A 52 1.27 -10.35 3.40
N ILE A 53 1.22 -9.82 4.62
CA ILE A 53 1.16 -8.37 4.84
C ILE A 53 2.42 -7.68 4.31
N ASP A 54 3.59 -8.31 4.50
CA ASP A 54 4.88 -7.81 4.03
C ASP A 54 5.06 -7.96 2.51
N ASP A 55 4.86 -9.17 1.99
CA ASP A 55 5.01 -9.52 0.56
C ASP A 55 4.14 -8.63 -0.35
N TYR A 56 2.94 -8.25 0.13
CA TYR A 56 2.00 -7.41 -0.61
C TYR A 56 1.94 -5.96 -0.11
N SER A 57 2.79 -5.57 0.85
CA SER A 57 2.80 -4.23 1.46
C SER A 57 1.39 -3.71 1.80
N LEU A 58 0.53 -4.58 2.32
CA LEU A 58 -0.92 -4.32 2.48
C LEU A 58 -1.20 -3.20 3.50
N VAL A 59 -0.26 -2.92 4.39
CA VAL A 59 -0.42 -1.98 5.50
C VAL A 59 0.82 -1.09 5.63
N ARG A 60 1.00 -0.19 4.67
CA ARG A 60 1.95 0.94 4.79
C ARG A 60 1.19 2.23 5.03
N PHE A 61 1.57 2.95 6.07
CA PHE A 61 1.05 4.28 6.36
C PHE A 61 2.07 5.34 5.98
N ILE A 62 1.64 6.30 5.15
CA ILE A 62 2.46 7.47 4.84
C ILE A 62 2.14 8.52 5.90
N PRO A 63 3.12 8.91 6.75
CA PRO A 63 2.91 9.98 7.71
C PRO A 63 2.76 11.29 6.96
N LEU A 64 1.72 12.06 7.27
CA LEU A 64 1.54 13.42 6.76
C LEU A 64 1.88 14.40 7.88
N ASN A 65 2.98 15.13 7.69
CA ASN A 65 3.45 16.17 8.59
C ASN A 65 3.52 17.50 7.83
N LEU A 66 2.60 18.43 8.13
CA LEU A 66 2.52 19.75 7.49
C LEU A 66 3.77 20.63 7.73
N LYS A 67 4.61 20.28 8.71
CA LYS A 67 5.88 20.99 8.98
C LYS A 67 7.04 20.46 8.15
N ASN A 68 6.86 19.37 7.40
CA ASN A 68 7.89 18.76 6.58
C ASN A 68 7.42 18.73 5.12
N GLU A 69 7.96 19.63 4.30
CA GLU A 69 7.62 19.73 2.87
C GLU A 69 8.05 18.49 2.08
N GLU A 70 9.10 17.79 2.50
CA GLU A 70 9.56 16.55 1.86
C GLU A 70 8.50 15.44 1.93
N ASN A 71 7.82 15.30 3.08
CA ASN A 71 6.73 14.32 3.25
C ASN A 71 5.53 14.60 2.32
N LEU A 72 5.28 15.87 2.01
CA LEU A 72 4.21 16.23 1.09
C LEU A 72 4.60 15.87 -0.35
N ALA A 73 5.85 16.13 -0.73
CA ALA A 73 6.38 15.75 -2.05
C ALA A 73 6.39 14.22 -2.24
N ASP A 74 6.81 13.46 -1.23
CA ASP A 74 6.80 11.98 -1.25
C ASP A 74 5.38 11.42 -1.40
N LEU A 75 4.41 12.01 -0.69
CA LEU A 75 3.00 11.61 -0.80
C LEU A 75 2.45 11.92 -2.20
N GLN A 76 2.76 13.10 -2.74
CA GLN A 76 2.34 13.50 -4.09
C GLN A 76 2.91 12.52 -5.13
N LEU A 77 4.20 12.22 -5.07
CA LEU A 77 4.83 11.25 -5.97
C LEU A 77 4.19 9.86 -5.86
N THR A 78 3.84 9.43 -4.65
CA THR A 78 3.18 8.14 -4.45
C THR A 78 1.78 8.12 -5.08
N ILE A 79 1.02 9.22 -4.96
CA ILE A 79 -0.30 9.34 -5.59
C ILE A 79 -0.17 9.31 -7.10
N ASP A 80 0.78 10.06 -7.67
CA ASP A 80 1.00 10.11 -9.12
C ASP A 80 1.35 8.73 -9.69
N ASN A 81 2.24 7.98 -9.02
CA ASN A 81 2.59 6.61 -9.41
C ASN A 81 1.40 5.65 -9.37
N ILE A 82 0.52 5.75 -8.37
CA ILE A 82 -0.66 4.88 -8.25
C ILE A 82 -1.69 5.20 -9.34
N ILE A 83 -1.92 6.48 -9.64
CA ILE A 83 -2.85 6.91 -10.68
C ILE A 83 -2.36 6.41 -12.05
N GLN A 84 -1.06 6.56 -12.34
CA GLN A 84 -0.48 6.11 -13.61
C GLN A 84 -0.58 4.58 -13.79
N TYR A 85 -0.37 3.80 -12.72
CA TYR A 85 -0.61 2.35 -12.77
C TYR A 85 -2.08 2.00 -13.05
N GLY A 86 -3.02 2.79 -12.53
CA GLY A 86 -4.45 2.63 -12.80
C GLY A 86 -4.80 2.83 -14.28
N GLU A 87 -4.21 3.84 -14.93
CA GLU A 87 -4.40 4.08 -16.36
C GLU A 87 -3.77 2.99 -17.24
N GLU A 88 -2.62 2.45 -16.85
CA GLU A 88 -1.98 1.33 -17.59
C GLU A 88 -2.77 0.02 -17.49
N ALA A 89 -3.54 -0.16 -16.40
CA ALA A 89 -4.40 -1.31 -16.19
C ALA A 89 -5.77 -1.20 -16.92
N ASP A 90 -6.15 0.01 -17.36
CA ASP A 90 -7.38 0.19 -18.13
C ASP A 90 -7.26 -0.43 -19.52
N VAL A 91 -8.25 -1.26 -19.88
CA VAL A 91 -8.32 -1.90 -21.19
C VAL A 91 -8.47 -0.82 -22.25
N LYS A 92 -7.43 -0.60 -23.06
CA LYS A 92 -7.54 0.20 -24.29
C LYS A 92 -8.68 -0.38 -25.12
N MET A 93 -9.79 0.33 -25.23
CA MET A 93 -10.83 -0.05 -26.17
C MET A 93 -10.15 -0.15 -27.54
N ARG A 94 -10.22 -1.35 -28.13
CA ARG A 94 -9.77 -1.55 -29.50
C ARG A 94 -10.60 -0.60 -30.35
N ASP A 95 -9.95 0.38 -30.97
CA ASP A 95 -10.61 1.20 -31.99
C ASP A 95 -11.24 0.21 -32.96
N PHE A 96 -12.56 0.18 -32.99
CA PHE A 96 -13.30 -0.66 -33.92
C PHE A 96 -13.08 -0.01 -35.28
N ASP A 97 -12.11 -0.52 -36.03
CA ASP A 97 -11.97 -0.20 -37.45
C ASP A 97 -13.30 -0.61 -38.10
N TYR A 98 -14.14 0.39 -38.40
CA TYR A 98 -15.34 0.18 -39.18
C TYR A 98 -14.90 -0.35 -40.55
N PRO A 99 -15.46 -1.47 -41.04
CA PRO A 99 -15.16 -1.91 -42.39
C PRO A 99 -15.61 -0.81 -43.37
N ASP A 100 -14.68 -0.30 -44.17
CA ASP A 100 -14.98 0.63 -45.25
C ASP A 100 -15.98 -0.04 -46.20
N PRO A 101 -17.13 0.60 -46.50
CA PRO A 101 -18.17 0.03 -47.38
C PRO A 101 -17.73 -0.07 -48.85
N ASP A 102 -16.54 0.41 -49.20
CA ASP A 102 -16.05 0.44 -50.59
C ASP A 102 -15.36 -0.86 -51.04
N ASN A 103 -15.44 -1.93 -50.24
CA ASN A 103 -14.90 -3.25 -50.59
C ASN A 103 -15.97 -4.26 -51.06
N GLU A 104 -17.13 -3.78 -51.51
CA GLU A 104 -18.00 -4.53 -52.41
C GLU A 104 -17.68 -4.14 -53.86
N ASN A 105 -17.38 -5.15 -54.69
CA ASN A 105 -17.21 -5.13 -56.16
C ASN A 105 -15.78 -4.99 -56.70
N VAL A 106 -15.02 -6.09 -56.71
CA VAL A 106 -14.28 -6.54 -57.91
C VAL A 106 -14.26 -8.07 -57.96
N ASP A 107 -15.23 -8.64 -58.68
CA ASP A 107 -15.20 -9.82 -59.58
C ASP A 107 -16.54 -10.58 -59.61
#